data_AF-A0A359DDZ1-F1
#
_entry.id   AF-A0A359DDZ1-F1
#
_cell.length_a   1.000
_cell.length_b   1.000
_cell.length_c   1.000
_cell.angle_alpha   90.00
_cell.angle_beta   90.00
_cell.angle_gamma   90.00
#
_symmetry.space_group_name_H-M   'P 1'
#
loop_
_entity.id
_entity.type
_entity.pdbx_description
1 polymer ?
#
loop_
_entity_poly.entity_id
_entity_poly.type
_entity_poly.pdbx_seq_one_letter_code
_entity_poly.pdbx_strand_id
1 'polypeptide(L)'
;THTGEDEAVLAAHRELLKQWPEALLILVPRHPERFNAVFELCQRQGFSTRRRSTGEAPLAGDQVMLGDTMGELLFLYALADTAFVGGSLVANGGHNLLEPAALGKPVLSGPHLFNFLEIAAQLREAGALLEVGDATA
;
A
#
# COMPACT_ATOMS: atom_id res chain seq x y z
N THR A 1 -4.98 -0.32 4.73
CA THR A 1 -5.51 1.04 4.48
C THR A 1 -6.85 1.23 5.16
N HIS A 2 -7.18 2.47 5.50
CA HIS A 2 -8.50 2.88 5.99
C HIS A 2 -9.29 3.64 4.91
N THR A 3 -10.61 3.76 5.10
CA THR A 3 -11.47 4.57 4.22
C THR A 3 -10.94 6.00 4.11
N GLY A 4 -10.76 6.51 2.89
CA GLY A 4 -10.16 7.81 2.59
C GLY A 4 -8.67 7.76 2.23
N GLU A 5 -7.94 6.70 2.59
CA GLU A 5 -6.53 6.52 2.16
C GLU A 5 -6.43 5.83 0.81
N ASP A 6 -7.38 4.96 0.47
CA ASP A 6 -7.36 4.20 -0.78
C ASP A 6 -7.40 5.16 -1.99
N GLU A 7 -8.21 6.23 -1.92
CA GLU A 7 -8.26 7.27 -2.95
C GLU A 7 -6.93 8.01 -3.10
N ALA A 8 -6.28 8.36 -1.99
CA ALA A 8 -5.00 9.06 -2.01
C ALA A 8 -3.89 8.17 -2.60
N VAL A 9 -3.84 6.89 -2.21
CA VAL A 9 -2.88 5.92 -2.75
C VAL A 9 -3.12 5.68 -4.24
N LEU A 10 -4.38 5.54 -4.67
CA LEU A 10 -4.72 5.41 -6.08
C LEU A 10 -4.36 6.67 -6.88
N ALA A 11 -4.56 7.87 -6.32
CA ALA A 11 -4.14 9.11 -6.95
C ALA A 11 -2.61 9.19 -7.12
N ALA A 12 -1.84 8.86 -6.08
CA ALA A 12 -0.39 8.78 -6.15
C ALA A 12 0.08 7.76 -7.21
N HIS A 13 -0.56 6.59 -7.24
CA HIS A 13 -0.25 5.55 -8.23
C HIS A 13 -0.54 6.00 -9.66
N ARG A 14 -1.62 6.76 -9.89
CA ARG A 14 -1.90 7.35 -11.21
C ARG A 14 -0.79 8.28 -11.67
N GLU A 15 -0.21 9.06 -10.76
CA GLU A 15 0.90 9.94 -11.10
C GLU A 15 2.17 9.15 -11.39
N LEU A 16 2.43 8.10 -10.61
CA LEU A 16 3.53 7.18 -10.83
C LEU A 16 3.46 6.55 -12.23
N LEU A 17 2.27 6.12 -12.66
CA LEU A 17 2.05 5.50 -13.97
C LEU A 17 2.39 6.42 -15.16
N LYS A 18 2.37 7.76 -14.98
CA LYS A 18 2.81 8.68 -16.04
C LYS A 18 4.30 8.57 -16.33
N GLN A 19 5.10 8.22 -15.33
CA GLN A 19 6.55 8.05 -15.44
C GLN A 19 6.94 6.57 -15.61
N TRP A 20 6.19 5.66 -15.00
CA TRP A 20 6.43 4.22 -14.97
C TRP A 20 5.15 3.45 -15.36
N PRO A 21 4.81 3.35 -16.66
CA PRO A 21 3.56 2.75 -17.11
C PRO A 21 3.37 1.27 -16.74
N GLU A 22 4.47 0.56 -16.48
CA GLU A 22 4.49 -0.85 -16.09
C GLU A 22 4.43 -1.05 -14.56
N ALA A 23 4.32 0.03 -13.78
CA ALA A 23 4.21 -0.08 -12.32
C ALA A 23 2.91 -0.78 -11.91
N LEU A 24 3.01 -1.75 -11.00
CA LEU A 24 1.87 -2.46 -10.42
C LEU A 24 1.69 -2.08 -8.95
N LEU A 25 0.49 -1.62 -8.58
CA LEU A 25 0.12 -1.39 -7.19
C LEU A 25 -0.48 -2.66 -6.58
N ILE A 26 0.16 -3.22 -5.54
CA ILE A 26 -0.46 -4.24 -4.69
C ILE A 26 -1.22 -3.54 -3.56
N LEU A 27 -2.55 -3.50 -3.66
CA LEU A 27 -3.41 -2.83 -2.67
C LEU A 27 -4.02 -3.85 -1.71
N VAL A 28 -3.73 -3.76 -0.42
CA VAL A 28 -4.20 -4.72 0.60
C VAL A 28 -5.08 -4.02 1.64
N PRO A 29 -6.42 -4.10 1.51
CA PRO A 29 -7.33 -3.56 2.52
C PRO A 29 -7.17 -4.31 3.84
N ARG A 30 -7.26 -3.60 4.98
CA ARG A 30 -7.09 -4.21 6.30
C ARG A 30 -8.22 -5.16 6.71
N HIS A 31 -9.41 -4.92 6.16
CA HIS A 31 -10.66 -5.51 6.60
C HIS A 31 -11.37 -6.22 5.43
N PRO A 32 -11.70 -7.53 5.54
CA PRO A 32 -12.32 -8.30 4.46
C PRO A 32 -13.62 -7.73 3.91
N GLU A 33 -14.44 -7.12 4.76
CA GLU A 33 -15.68 -6.47 4.38
C GLU A 33 -15.48 -5.31 3.38
N ARG A 34 -14.26 -4.77 3.28
CA ARG A 34 -13.91 -3.70 2.34
C ARG A 34 -13.46 -4.20 0.98
N PHE A 35 -13.17 -5.49 0.80
CA PHE A 35 -12.55 -6.00 -0.43
C PHE A 35 -13.35 -5.66 -1.68
N ASN A 36 -14.67 -5.91 -1.68
CA ASN A 36 -15.50 -5.59 -2.84
C ASN A 36 -15.59 -4.07 -3.06
N ALA A 37 -15.76 -3.28 -2.00
CA ALA A 37 -15.86 -1.82 -2.12
C ALA A 37 -14.59 -1.18 -2.69
N VAL A 38 -13.41 -1.67 -2.29
CA VAL A 38 -12.12 -1.21 -2.83
C VAL A 38 -11.92 -1.68 -4.26
N PHE A 39 -12.28 -2.92 -4.60
CA PHE A 39 -12.24 -3.40 -5.98
C PHE A 39 -13.07 -2.50 -6.91
N GLU A 40 -14.31 -2.21 -6.51
CA GLU A 40 -15.18 -1.32 -7.29
C GLU A 40 -14.64 0.11 -7.36
N LEU A 41 -13.98 0.60 -6.30
CA LEU A 41 -13.32 1.91 -6.31
C LEU A 41 -12.24 1.96 -7.39
N CYS A 42 -11.37 0.96 -7.46
CA CYS A 42 -10.33 0.88 -8.49
C CYS A 42 -10.93 0.88 -9.90
N GLN A 43 -11.97 0.07 -10.11
CA GLN A 43 -12.68 -0.01 -11.40
C GLN A 43 -13.35 1.33 -11.77
N ARG A 44 -14.03 1.99 -10.82
CA ARG A 44 -14.66 3.31 -11.05
C ARG A 44 -13.64 4.39 -11.38
N GLN A 45 -12.43 4.29 -10.84
CA GLN A 45 -11.31 5.17 -11.18
C GLN A 45 -10.61 4.78 -12.49
N GLY A 46 -11.05 3.73 -13.18
CA GLY A 46 -10.52 3.33 -14.48
C GLY A 46 -9.17 2.60 -14.43
N PHE A 47 -8.80 2.01 -13.29
CA PHE A 47 -7.62 1.15 -13.21
C PHE A 47 -7.94 -0.25 -13.71
N SER A 48 -7.03 -0.84 -14.50
CA SER A 48 -7.07 -2.29 -14.77
C SER A 48 -6.73 -3.03 -13.48
N THR A 49 -7.72 -3.71 -12.89
CA THR A 49 -7.61 -4.29 -11.55
C THR A 49 -7.83 -5.80 -11.57
N ARG A 50 -6.89 -6.56 -11.02
CA ARG A 50 -7.01 -8.00 -10.75
C ARG A 50 -7.18 -8.25 -9.26
N ARG A 51 -7.83 -9.35 -8.88
CA ARG A 51 -8.00 -9.77 -7.49
C ARG A 51 -7.10 -10.97 -7.21
N ARG A 52 -6.42 -10.97 -6.06
CA ARG A 52 -5.57 -12.10 -5.63
C ARG A 52 -6.40 -13.39 -5.47
N SER A 53 -7.64 -13.26 -4.99
CA SER A 53 -8.56 -14.37 -4.76
C SER A 53 -8.97 -15.14 -6.02
N THR A 54 -8.78 -14.60 -7.23
CA THR A 54 -9.04 -15.36 -8.48
C THR A 54 -7.96 -16.40 -8.76
N GLY A 55 -6.81 -16.32 -8.07
CA GLY A 55 -5.67 -17.21 -8.28
C GLY A 55 -4.86 -16.91 -9.55
N GLU A 56 -5.25 -15.89 -10.31
CA GLU A 56 -4.56 -15.49 -11.54
C GLU A 56 -3.36 -14.58 -11.23
N ALA A 57 -2.27 -14.77 -11.96
CA ALA A 57 -1.12 -13.87 -11.89
C ALA A 57 -1.46 -12.50 -12.53
N PRO A 58 -0.84 -11.40 -12.09
CA PRO A 58 -0.92 -10.12 -12.81
C PRO A 58 -0.41 -10.29 -14.24
N LEU A 59 -1.09 -9.66 -15.19
CA LEU A 59 -0.69 -9.61 -16.59
C LEU A 59 -0.13 -8.23 -16.94
N ALA A 60 0.59 -8.14 -18.06
CA ALA A 60 1.00 -6.85 -18.60
C ALA A 60 -0.24 -5.96 -18.84
N GLY A 61 -0.17 -4.72 -18.36
CA GLY A 61 -1.29 -3.78 -18.38
C GLY A 61 -2.22 -3.82 -17.16
N ASP A 62 -2.08 -4.81 -16.25
CA ASP A 62 -2.70 -4.71 -14.93
C ASP A 62 -2.00 -3.61 -14.13
N GLN A 63 -2.78 -2.68 -13.58
CA GLN A 63 -2.27 -1.53 -12.83
C GLN A 63 -2.44 -1.74 -11.33
N VAL A 64 -3.48 -2.48 -10.92
CA VAL A 64 -3.74 -2.78 -9.50
C VAL A 64 -3.96 -4.28 -9.32
N MET A 65 -3.22 -4.88 -8.38
CA MET A 65 -3.51 -6.19 -7.82
C MET A 65 -4.10 -6.00 -6.43
N LEU A 66 -5.38 -6.31 -6.26
CA LEU A 66 -6.06 -6.25 -4.98
C LEU A 66 -5.75 -7.53 -4.16
N GLY A 67 -5.02 -7.37 -3.07
CA GLY A 67 -4.77 -8.43 -2.09
C GLY A 67 -6.00 -8.66 -1.21
N ASP A 68 -7.00 -9.35 -1.74
CA ASP A 68 -8.29 -9.64 -1.09
C ASP A 68 -8.34 -11.03 -0.45
N THR A 69 -7.20 -11.44 0.12
CA THR A 69 -7.01 -12.72 0.82
C THR A 69 -6.39 -12.48 2.19
N MET A 70 -6.68 -13.36 3.15
CA MET A 70 -6.22 -13.23 4.53
C MET A 70 -4.92 -13.99 4.77
N GLY A 71 -4.00 -13.40 5.55
CA GLY A 71 -2.75 -14.05 5.96
C GLY A 71 -1.63 -14.01 4.92
N GLU A 72 -1.82 -13.40 3.76
CA GLU A 72 -0.80 -13.31 2.69
C GLU A 72 0.00 -12.00 2.70
N LEU A 73 -0.21 -11.09 3.65
CA LEU A 73 0.40 -9.75 3.64
C LEU A 73 1.94 -9.81 3.57
N LEU A 74 2.57 -10.68 4.35
CA LEU A 74 4.04 -10.82 4.35
C LEU A 74 4.57 -11.33 3.01
N PHE A 75 3.84 -12.25 2.38
CA PHE A 75 4.16 -12.73 1.03
C PHE A 75 4.01 -11.61 0.00
N LEU A 76 2.94 -10.83 0.07
CA LEU A 76 2.71 -9.68 -0.82
C LEU A 76 3.78 -8.60 -0.66
N TYR A 77 4.24 -8.33 0.57
CA TYR A 77 5.40 -7.43 0.78
C TYR A 77 6.68 -7.98 0.16
N ALA A 78 6.92 -9.29 0.23
CA ALA A 78 8.13 -9.88 -0.35
C ALA A 78 8.21 -9.68 -1.87
N LEU A 79 7.07 -9.62 -2.55
CA LEU A 79 6.96 -9.36 -3.98
C LEU A 79 7.14 -7.89 -4.38
N ALA A 80 6.96 -6.95 -3.44
CA ALA A 80 7.02 -5.53 -3.73
C ALA A 80 8.47 -5.01 -3.72
N ASP A 81 8.78 -4.02 -4.57
CA ASP A 81 10.05 -3.30 -4.55
C ASP A 81 10.10 -2.25 -3.41
N THR A 82 8.95 -1.73 -3.01
CA THR A 82 8.78 -0.72 -1.95
C THR A 82 7.40 -0.88 -1.33
N ALA A 83 7.26 -0.55 -0.04
CA ALA A 83 6.02 -0.72 0.71
C ALA A 83 5.54 0.59 1.32
N PHE A 84 4.29 0.98 1.05
CA PHE A 84 3.61 2.03 1.78
C PHE A 84 2.71 1.43 2.87
N VAL A 85 2.94 1.81 4.12
CA VAL A 85 2.17 1.33 5.28
C VAL A 85 1.11 2.37 5.65
N GLY A 86 -0.16 2.06 5.31
CA GLY A 86 -1.31 2.90 5.59
C GLY A 86 -1.72 2.96 7.07
N GLY A 87 -2.89 3.55 7.35
CA GLY A 87 -3.32 3.93 8.70
C GLY A 87 -2.56 5.13 9.25
N SER A 88 -1.80 5.81 8.39
CA SER A 88 -0.74 6.76 8.70
C SER A 88 -0.92 8.11 8.00
N LEU A 89 -1.70 8.18 6.92
CA LEU A 89 -2.08 9.44 6.26
C LEU A 89 -3.27 10.12 6.93
N VAL A 90 -4.05 9.34 7.69
CA VAL A 90 -5.08 9.82 8.61
C VAL A 90 -4.63 9.59 10.05
N ALA A 91 -5.18 10.35 11.00
CA ALA A 91 -4.81 10.30 12.42
C ALA A 91 -5.28 9.02 13.15
N ASN A 92 -4.98 7.84 12.58
CA ASN A 92 -5.32 6.51 13.11
C ASN A 92 -4.12 5.83 13.80
N GLY A 93 -2.92 6.40 13.68
CA GLY A 93 -1.75 6.03 14.48
C GLY A 93 -0.79 5.03 13.87
N GLY A 94 -1.00 4.67 12.60
CA GLY A 94 -0.11 3.83 11.82
C GLY A 94 -0.39 2.33 11.97
N HIS A 95 0.28 1.55 11.14
CA HIS A 95 0.30 0.09 11.21
C HIS A 95 1.73 -0.42 11.37
N ASN A 96 1.87 -1.74 11.46
CA ASN A 96 3.14 -2.41 11.73
C ASN A 96 4.17 -2.16 10.62
N LEU A 97 5.18 -1.32 10.92
CA LEU A 97 6.29 -1.01 10.02
C LEU A 97 7.35 -2.12 9.98
N LEU A 98 7.36 -3.04 10.96
CA LEU A 98 8.39 -4.08 11.07
C LEU A 98 8.25 -5.16 10.00
N GLU A 99 7.04 -5.46 9.53
CA GLU A 99 6.82 -6.49 8.51
C GLU A 99 7.57 -6.20 7.20
N PRO A 100 7.39 -5.03 6.55
CA PRO A 100 8.17 -4.71 5.36
C PRO A 100 9.66 -4.46 5.67
N ALA A 101 9.98 -3.86 6.82
CA ALA A 101 11.37 -3.61 7.20
C ALA A 101 12.17 -4.92 7.41
N ALA A 102 11.57 -5.94 8.01
CA ALA A 102 12.18 -7.25 8.22
C ALA A 102 12.47 -7.98 6.90
N LEU A 103 11.75 -7.64 5.83
CA LEU A 103 11.98 -8.14 4.47
C LEU A 103 12.97 -7.29 3.68
N GLY A 104 13.60 -6.29 4.33
CA GLY A 104 14.54 -5.37 3.68
C GLY A 104 13.89 -4.44 2.66
N LYS A 105 12.57 -4.23 2.75
CA LYS A 105 11.84 -3.37 1.82
C LYS A 105 11.91 -1.92 2.28
N PRO A 106 12.21 -0.96 1.39
CA PRO A 106 12.04 0.46 1.69
C PRO A 106 10.61 0.73 2.16
N VAL A 107 10.47 1.43 3.30
CA VAL A 107 9.18 1.70 3.92
C VAL A 107 8.81 3.17 3.76
N LEU A 108 7.62 3.40 3.20
CA LEU A 108 6.95 4.69 3.14
C LEU A 108 5.81 4.69 4.17
N SER A 109 5.59 5.80 4.87
CA SER A 109 4.42 5.96 5.74
C SER A 109 3.96 7.41 5.81
N GLY A 110 2.70 7.63 6.17
CA GLY A 110 2.20 8.95 6.50
C GLY A 110 2.70 9.45 7.87
N PRO A 111 2.44 10.72 8.22
CA PRO A 111 3.00 11.34 9.42
C PRO A 111 2.39 10.84 10.74
N HIS A 112 1.27 10.13 10.70
CA HIS A 112 0.54 9.72 11.89
C HIS A 112 0.95 8.33 12.37
N LEU A 113 2.09 8.24 13.07
CA LEU A 113 2.68 6.98 13.56
C LEU A 113 2.62 6.82 15.09
N PHE A 114 1.65 7.45 15.77
CA PHE A 114 1.65 7.52 17.24
C PHE A 114 1.55 6.16 17.96
N ASN A 115 1.06 5.10 17.31
CA ASN A 115 1.07 3.74 17.87
C ASN A 115 2.42 3.02 17.71
N PHE A 116 3.31 3.53 16.85
CA PHE A 116 4.57 2.89 16.46
C PHE A 116 5.78 3.84 16.56
N LEU A 117 5.72 4.86 17.43
CA LEU A 117 6.75 5.93 17.52
C LEU A 117 8.18 5.41 17.71
N GLU A 118 8.37 4.43 18.59
CA GLU A 118 9.70 3.88 18.88
C GLU A 118 10.27 3.13 17.67
N ILE A 119 9.45 2.31 17.04
CA ILE A 119 9.81 1.58 15.81
C ILE A 119 10.09 2.57 14.68
N ALA A 120 9.24 3.58 14.50
CA ALA A 120 9.42 4.60 13.49
C ALA A 120 10.72 5.39 13.72
N ALA A 121 11.06 5.72 14.96
CA ALA A 121 12.31 6.40 15.29
C ALA A 121 13.54 5.54 14.93
N GLN A 122 13.52 4.25 15.28
CA GLN A 122 14.60 3.31 14.93
C GLN A 122 14.76 3.14 13.42
N LEU A 123 13.65 3.00 12.69
CA LEU A 123 13.69 2.89 11.22
C LEU A 123 14.16 4.18 10.57
N ARG A 124 13.80 5.35 11.12
CA ARG A 124 14.27 6.65 10.64
C ARG A 124 15.79 6.79 10.83
N GLU A 125 16.30 6.41 12.00
CA GLU A 125 17.75 6.42 12.29
C GLU A 125 18.52 5.47 11.37
N ALA A 126 17.94 4.31 11.05
CA ALA A 126 18.51 3.35 10.10
C ALA A 126 18.37 3.76 8.62
N GLY A 127 17.71 4.88 8.30
CA GLY A 127 17.44 5.30 6.92
C GLY A 127 16.46 4.39 6.17
N ALA A 128 15.66 3.60 6.90
CA ALA A 128 14.74 2.60 6.37
C ALA A 128 13.28 3.07 6.29
N LEU A 129 12.97 4.27 6.77
CA LEU A 129 11.64 4.89 6.75
C LEU A 129 11.69 6.27 6.10
N LEU A 130 10.81 6.50 5.13
CA LEU A 130 10.50 7.82 4.58
C LEU A 130 9.05 8.19 4.92
N GLU A 131 8.87 9.37 5.52
CA GLU A 131 7.56 9.92 5.85
C GLU A 131 7.07 10.85 4.75
N VAL A 132 5.85 10.62 4.27
CA VAL A 132 5.22 11.39 3.19
C VAL A 132 3.94 12.05 3.69
N GLY A 133 3.76 13.34 3.40
CA GLY A 133 2.60 14.11 3.86
C GLY A 133 1.37 13.97 2.97
N ASP A 134 1.56 13.65 1.69
CA ASP A 134 0.51 13.61 0.68
C ASP A 134 0.92 12.75 -0.54
N ALA A 135 0.04 12.70 -1.54
CA ALA A 135 0.22 11.94 -2.77
C ALA A 135 1.19 12.58 -3.79
N THR A 136 1.73 13.77 -3.51
CA THR A 136 2.57 14.56 -4.43
C THR A 136 4.03 14.71 -3.97
N ALA A 137 4.35 14.23 -2.77
CA ALA A 137 5.67 14.35 -2.14
C ALA A 137 6.72 13.38 -2.68
#